data_AF-Q8IZZ8-F1
#
_entry.id   AF-Q8IZZ8-F1
#
_cell.length_a   1.000
_cell.length_b   1.000
_cell.length_c   1.000
_cell.angle_alpha   90.00
_cell.angle_beta   90.00
_cell.angle_gamma   90.00
#
_symmetry.space_group_name_H-M   'P 1'
#
loop_
_entity.id
_entity.type
_entity.pdbx_description
1 polymer ?
#
loop_
_entity_poly.entity_id
_entity_poly.type
_entity_poly.pdbx_seq_one_letter_code
_entity_poly.pdbx_strand_id
1 'polypeptide(L)'
;KVYLLSLLLIGFWDCVTCHGSPVDICTAKPRDIHMNPMCIYRSPEKKATEDEGSEQKIPEATNRRVWELSKANSRFATTFYQHLADSKNDNDNIFLSPLSISTAFAMTKLGACNDTLQQLME
;
A
#
# COMPACT_ATOMS: atom_id res chain seq x y z
N LYS A 1 18.12 -47.04 -24.21
CA LYS A 1 19.17 -46.61 -23.23
C LYS A 1 19.54 -45.13 -23.39
N VAL A 2 19.70 -44.61 -24.63
CA VAL A 2 20.01 -43.18 -24.91
C VAL A 2 18.84 -42.23 -24.57
N TYR A 3 17.60 -42.61 -24.87
CA TYR A 3 16.42 -41.77 -24.58
C TYR A 3 16.14 -41.57 -23.08
N LEU A 4 16.44 -42.57 -22.25
CA LEU A 4 16.26 -42.50 -20.79
C LEU A 4 17.25 -41.53 -20.15
N LEU A 5 18.49 -41.49 -20.66
CA LEU A 5 19.52 -40.53 -20.26
C LEU A 5 19.15 -39.10 -20.70
N SER A 6 18.57 -38.94 -21.89
CA SER A 6 18.10 -37.64 -22.37
C SER A 6 16.96 -37.07 -21.53
N LEU A 7 16.01 -37.90 -21.09
CA LEU A 7 14.90 -37.50 -20.22
C LEU A 7 15.36 -37.09 -18.82
N LEU A 8 16.36 -37.78 -18.26
CA LEU A 8 16.95 -37.43 -16.96
C LEU A 8 17.72 -36.11 -16.98
N LEU A 9 18.37 -35.78 -18.10
CA LEU A 9 19.10 -34.51 -18.26
C LEU A 9 18.17 -33.31 -18.44
N ILE A 10 16.99 -33.49 -19.07
CA ILE A 10 15.99 -32.43 -19.22
C ILE A 10 15.29 -32.16 -17.89
N GLY A 11 14.91 -33.21 -17.14
CA GLY A 11 14.28 -33.07 -15.82
C GLY A 11 15.19 -32.45 -14.74
N PHE A 12 16.52 -32.51 -14.92
CA PHE A 12 17.48 -31.87 -14.02
C PHE A 12 17.66 -30.37 -14.29
N TRP A 13 17.38 -29.90 -15.51
CA TRP A 13 17.55 -28.48 -15.86
C TRP A 13 16.37 -27.63 -15.39
N ASP A 14 15.15 -28.18 -15.40
CA ASP A 14 13.93 -27.48 -14.98
C ASP A 14 13.88 -27.18 -13.46
N CYS A 15 14.71 -27.85 -12.65
CA CYS A 15 14.73 -27.64 -11.19
C CYS A 15 15.73 -26.54 -10.74
N VAL A 16 16.60 -26.04 -11.62
CA VAL A 16 17.76 -25.23 -11.21
C VAL A 16 17.53 -23.71 -11.26
N THR A 17 16.44 -23.20 -11.84
CA THR A 17 16.26 -21.74 -12.02
C THR A 17 15.15 -21.08 -11.21
N CYS A 18 14.59 -21.74 -10.19
CA CYS A 18 13.71 -21.07 -9.22
C CYS A 18 14.48 -20.71 -7.93
N HIS A 19 15.51 -19.88 -8.04
CA HIS A 19 16.21 -19.31 -6.88
C HIS A 19 16.10 -17.78 -6.90
N GLY A 20 14.86 -17.29 -6.77
CA GLY A 20 14.64 -15.94 -6.26
C GLY A 20 14.59 -16.04 -4.74
N SER A 21 15.58 -15.49 -4.03
CA SER A 21 15.53 -15.36 -2.58
C SER A 21 14.22 -14.67 -2.19
N PRO A 22 13.49 -15.15 -1.16
CA PRO A 22 12.25 -14.49 -0.74
C PRO A 22 12.56 -13.05 -0.35
N VAL A 23 11.97 -12.08 -1.04
CA VAL A 23 12.11 -10.65 -0.72
C VAL A 23 11.23 -10.37 0.49
N ASP A 24 11.85 -9.99 1.61
CA ASP A 24 11.12 -9.51 2.78
C ASP A 24 10.65 -8.07 2.54
N ILE A 25 9.35 -7.90 2.32
CA ILE A 25 8.71 -6.60 2.06
C ILE A 25 8.90 -5.60 3.20
N CYS A 26 9.06 -6.08 4.44
CA CYS A 26 9.16 -5.22 5.62
C CYS A 26 10.52 -4.52 5.71
N THR A 27 11.57 -5.11 5.13
CA THR A 27 12.94 -4.59 5.17
C THR A 27 13.47 -4.14 3.81
N ALA A 28 12.80 -4.53 2.72
CA ALA A 28 13.13 -4.12 1.36
C ALA A 28 12.99 -2.60 1.16
N LYS A 29 13.89 -2.02 0.35
CA LYS A 29 13.78 -0.62 -0.05
C LYS A 29 12.92 -0.50 -1.31
N PRO A 30 12.28 0.65 -1.57
CA PRO A 30 11.50 0.86 -2.78
C PRO A 30 12.28 0.66 -4.09
N ARG A 31 13.62 0.78 -4.08
CA ARG A 31 14.47 0.51 -5.25
C ARG A 31 14.72 -0.98 -5.50
N ASP A 32 14.55 -1.81 -4.47
CA ASP A 32 14.76 -3.25 -4.55
C ASP A 32 13.53 -3.95 -5.17
N ILE A 33 12.41 -3.24 -5.26
CA ILE A 33 11.13 -3.74 -5.76
C ILE A 33 10.70 -2.93 -6.98
N HIS A 34 10.64 -3.56 -8.15
CA HIS A 34 10.14 -2.93 -9.38
C HIS A 34 8.60 -2.86 -9.38
N MET A 35 8.03 -1.95 -8.60
CA MET A 35 6.58 -1.69 -8.55
C MET A 35 6.31 -0.24 -8.91
N ASN A 36 6.13 0.02 -10.22
CA ASN A 36 5.68 1.32 -10.72
C ASN A 36 4.18 1.22 -11.05
N PRO A 37 3.34 2.18 -10.60
CA PRO A 37 1.91 2.19 -10.94
C PRO A 37 1.72 2.50 -12.43
N MET A 38 0.55 2.15 -12.97
CA MET A 38 0.19 2.47 -14.36
C MET A 38 0.09 3.98 -14.60
N CYS A 39 -0.45 4.72 -13.62
CA CYS A 39 -0.60 6.17 -13.64
C CYS A 39 -0.09 6.80 -12.34
N ILE A 40 0.40 8.04 -12.42
CA ILE A 40 0.91 8.80 -11.26
C ILE A 40 0.03 10.02 -11.03
N TYR A 41 -0.55 10.12 -9.83
CA TYR A 41 -1.28 11.29 -9.39
C TYR A 41 -0.33 12.41 -8.95
N ARG A 42 -0.67 13.65 -9.29
CA ARG A 42 -0.03 14.86 -8.78
C ARG A 42 -1.10 15.87 -8.40
N SER A 43 -1.08 16.32 -7.15
CA SER A 43 -1.97 17.38 -6.69
C SER A 43 -1.74 18.67 -7.50
N PRO A 44 -2.79 19.32 -8.03
CA PRO A 44 -2.67 20.57 -8.78
C PRO A 44 -2.22 21.75 -7.91
N GLU A 45 -2.47 21.68 -6.61
CA GLU A 45 -1.97 22.66 -5.64
C GLU A 45 -0.61 22.22 -5.09
N LYS A 46 0.36 23.13 -5.07
CA LYS A 46 1.52 23.03 -4.19
C LYS A 46 1.01 23.17 -2.76
N LYS A 47 0.50 22.08 -2.18
CA LYS A 47 0.40 21.98 -0.73
C LYS A 47 1.83 22.06 -0.21
N ALA A 48 2.24 23.26 0.20
CA ALA A 48 3.07 23.36 1.39
C ALA A 48 2.43 22.37 2.35
N THR A 49 3.21 21.36 2.76
CA THR A 49 2.86 20.41 3.82
C THR A 49 1.76 21.01 4.67
N GLU A 50 0.55 20.43 4.65
CA GLU A 50 -0.56 20.88 5.50
C GLU A 50 -0.07 20.85 6.94
N ASP A 51 0.50 21.98 7.31
CA ASP A 51 1.01 22.37 8.60
C ASP A 51 -0.08 23.25 9.19
N GLU A 52 -1.25 22.65 9.38
CA GLU A 52 -2.27 23.21 10.23
C GLU A 52 -2.33 22.35 11.49
N GLY A 53 -1.71 22.88 12.54
CA GLY A 53 -2.01 22.54 13.94
C GLY A 53 -1.07 21.52 14.57
N SER A 54 0.04 22.02 15.14
CA SER A 54 1.06 21.36 15.95
C SER A 54 2.20 20.68 15.18
N GLU A 55 3.41 21.20 15.35
CA GLU A 55 4.66 20.48 15.10
C GLU A 55 4.74 19.26 16.03
N GLN A 56 3.98 18.22 15.75
CA GLN A 56 4.15 16.93 16.41
C GLN A 56 5.50 16.37 15.95
N LYS A 57 6.45 16.32 16.90
CA LYS A 57 7.75 15.70 16.68
C LYS A 57 7.53 14.29 16.13
N ILE A 58 8.22 13.99 15.02
CA ILE A 58 8.24 12.63 14.46
C ILE A 58 8.71 11.68 15.57
N PRO A 59 8.00 10.57 15.85
CA PRO A 59 8.43 9.63 16.87
C PRO A 59 9.83 9.08 16.58
N GLU A 60 10.59 8.81 17.64
CA GLU A 60 11.93 8.24 17.50
C GLU A 60 11.91 6.93 16.71
N ALA A 61 12.96 6.67 15.92
CA ALA A 61 13.08 5.50 15.03
C ALA A 61 11.95 5.32 13.99
N THR A 62 11.19 6.37 13.65
CA THR A 62 10.10 6.30 12.66
C THR A 62 10.48 6.88 11.30
N ASN A 63 10.14 6.17 10.23
CA ASN A 63 10.28 6.70 8.87
C ASN A 63 9.28 7.84 8.63
N ARG A 64 9.76 9.02 8.19
CA ARG A 64 8.91 10.20 7.93
C ARG A 64 7.72 9.92 7.01
N ARG A 65 7.90 9.11 5.95
CA ARG A 65 6.81 8.76 5.02
C ARG A 65 5.75 7.88 5.67
N VAL A 66 6.17 6.96 6.54
CA VAL A 66 5.24 6.13 7.32
C VAL A 66 4.46 7.00 8.30
N TRP A 67 5.12 8.00 8.92
CA TRP A 67 4.44 8.95 9.80
C TRP A 67 3.40 9.81 9.06
N GLU A 68 3.77 10.38 7.91
CA GLU A 68 2.84 11.15 7.06
C GLU A 68 1.65 10.28 6.61
N LEU A 69 1.90 9.03 6.21
CA LEU A 69 0.85 8.08 5.84
C LEU A 69 -0.07 7.75 7.02
N SER A 70 0.48 7.58 8.23
CA SER A 70 -0.30 7.37 9.45
C SER A 70 -1.22 8.56 9.76
N LYS A 71 -0.73 9.79 9.57
CA LYS A 71 -1.55 11.00 9.72
C LYS A 71 -2.66 11.07 8.67
N ALA A 72 -2.35 10.76 7.41
CA ALA A 72 -3.35 10.70 6.34
C ALA A 72 -4.45 9.65 6.64
N ASN A 73 -4.06 8.45 7.07
CA ASN A 73 -5.00 7.41 7.49
C ASN A 73 -5.87 7.87 8.68
N SER A 74 -5.32 8.62 9.62
CA SER A 74 -6.08 9.14 10.78
C SER A 74 -7.13 10.19 10.37
N ARG A 75 -6.82 11.03 9.37
CA ARG A 75 -7.77 11.98 8.79
C ARG A 75 -8.91 11.24 8.09
N PHE A 76 -8.56 10.30 7.21
CA PHE A 76 -9.54 9.42 6.56
C PHE A 76 -10.41 8.68 7.58
N ALA A 77 -9.81 8.10 8.62
CA ALA A 77 -10.51 7.34 9.65
C ALA A 77 -11.57 8.18 10.37
N THR A 78 -11.24 9.42 10.73
CA THR A 78 -12.17 10.32 11.41
C THR A 78 -13.39 10.62 10.53
N THR A 79 -13.16 11.03 9.28
CA THR A 79 -14.24 11.33 8.33
C THR A 79 -15.06 10.08 8.00
N PHE A 80 -14.41 8.93 7.79
CA PHE A 80 -15.08 7.68 7.50
C PHE A 80 -15.93 7.20 8.68
N TYR A 81 -15.42 7.31 9.91
CA TYR A 81 -16.17 6.93 11.10
C TYR A 81 -17.42 7.78 11.29
N GLN A 82 -17.34 9.11 11.06
CA GLN A 82 -18.51 10.00 11.11
C GLN A 82 -19.60 9.55 10.13
N HIS A 83 -19.24 9.37 8.85
CA HIS A 83 -20.20 8.86 7.86
C HIS A 83 -20.75 7.48 8.20
N LEU A 84 -19.92 6.59 8.74
CA LEU A 84 -20.35 5.25 9.12
C LEU A 84 -21.31 5.28 10.32
N ALA A 85 -21.01 6.09 11.33
CA ALA A 85 -21.86 6.27 12.51
C ALA A 85 -23.21 6.87 12.12
N ASP A 86 -23.22 7.91 11.28
CA ASP A 86 -24.45 8.52 10.75
C ASP A 86 -25.32 7.53 9.94
N SER A 87 -24.71 6.46 9.40
CA SER A 87 -25.41 5.41 8.65
C SER A 87 -25.92 4.24 9.51
N LYS A 88 -25.63 4.24 10.83
CA LYS A 88 -25.94 3.18 11.78
C LYS A 88 -26.92 3.70 12.84
N ASN A 89 -27.56 2.80 13.59
CA ASN A 89 -28.36 3.22 14.74
C ASN A 89 -27.42 3.64 15.89
N ASP A 90 -27.77 4.68 16.64
CA ASP A 90 -26.98 5.15 17.80
C ASP A 90 -26.77 4.08 18.89
N ASN A 91 -27.62 3.06 18.92
CA ASN A 91 -27.52 1.95 19.87
C ASN A 91 -26.68 0.76 19.36
N ASP A 92 -26.25 0.79 18.09
CA ASP A 92 -25.44 -0.27 17.52
C ASP A 92 -23.96 -0.06 17.84
N ASN A 93 -23.27 -1.16 18.16
CA ASN A 93 -21.83 -1.12 18.31
C ASN A 93 -21.14 -1.01 16.94
N ILE A 94 -20.11 -0.18 16.84
CA ILE A 94 -19.29 -0.03 15.65
C ILE A 94 -17.86 -0.49 15.96
N PHE A 95 -17.34 -1.43 15.18
CA PHE A 95 -15.96 -1.90 15.25
C PHE A 95 -15.39 -2.05 13.85
N LEU A 96 -14.26 -1.38 13.59
CA LEU A 96 -13.58 -1.43 12.29
C LEU A 96 -12.08 -1.16 12.41
N SER A 97 -11.35 -1.47 11.34
CA SER A 97 -9.97 -1.06 11.13
C SER A 97 -9.89 -0.13 9.91
N PRO A 98 -9.84 1.20 10.10
CA PRO A 98 -9.68 2.16 9.00
C PRO A 98 -8.40 1.90 8.19
N LEU A 99 -7.33 1.49 8.87
CA LEU A 99 -6.06 1.12 8.26
C LEU A 99 -6.21 -0.02 7.25
N SER A 100 -7.02 -1.04 7.58
CA SER A 100 -7.32 -2.14 6.66
C SER A 100 -8.04 -1.64 5.41
N ILE A 101 -8.98 -0.71 5.56
CA ILE A 101 -9.74 -0.13 4.45
C ILE A 101 -8.80 0.67 3.55
N SER A 102 -8.02 1.60 4.12
CA SER A 102 -7.05 2.38 3.34
C SER A 102 -6.03 1.51 2.62
N THR A 103 -5.59 0.41 3.22
CA THR A 103 -4.67 -0.55 2.56
C THR A 103 -5.33 -1.19 1.35
N ALA A 104 -6.58 -1.66 1.47
CA ALA A 104 -7.30 -2.26 0.34
C ALA A 104 -7.47 -1.27 -0.83
N PHE A 105 -7.86 -0.02 -0.53
CA PHE A 105 -7.99 1.02 -1.56
C PHE A 105 -6.65 1.47 -2.14
N ALA A 106 -5.55 1.45 -1.36
CA ALA A 106 -4.21 1.71 -1.88
C ALA A 106 -3.75 0.61 -2.87
N MET A 107 -4.18 -0.63 -2.68
CA MET A 107 -3.94 -1.70 -3.65
C MET A 107 -4.74 -1.46 -4.94
N THR A 108 -5.99 -1.00 -4.85
CA THR A 108 -6.76 -0.58 -6.03
C THR A 108 -6.11 0.61 -6.75
N LYS A 109 -5.59 1.58 -5.99
CA LYS A 109 -4.90 2.76 -6.53
C LYS A 109 -3.71 2.37 -7.43
N LEU A 110 -3.00 1.27 -7.15
CA LEU A 110 -1.88 0.81 -7.96
C LEU A 110 -2.26 0.61 -9.45
N GLY A 111 -3.51 0.21 -9.71
CA GLY A 111 -4.06 0.01 -11.06
C GLY A 111 -5.01 1.12 -11.55
N ALA A 112 -5.24 2.18 -10.77
CA ALA A 112 -6.15 3.25 -11.12
C ALA A 112 -5.49 4.34 -11.98
N CYS A 113 -6.28 5.01 -12.82
CA CYS A 113 -5.86 6.13 -13.66
C CYS A 113 -6.95 7.22 -13.71
N ASN A 114 -6.60 8.40 -14.21
CA ASN A 114 -7.51 9.54 -14.45
C ASN A 114 -8.37 9.88 -13.22
N ASP A 115 -9.66 10.16 -13.42
CA ASP A 115 -10.61 10.59 -12.38
C ASP A 115 -10.74 9.58 -11.23
N THR A 116 -10.66 8.28 -11.51
CA THR A 116 -10.67 7.25 -10.48
C THR A 116 -9.45 7.36 -9.57
N LEU A 117 -8.26 7.58 -10.15
CA LEU A 117 -7.04 7.78 -9.38
C LEU A 117 -7.09 9.09 -8.58
N GLN A 118 -7.70 10.13 -9.13
CA GLN A 118 -7.90 11.40 -8.43
C GLN A 118 -8.81 11.24 -7.21
N GLN A 119 -9.98 10.61 -7.38
CA GLN A 119 -10.93 10.36 -6.28
C GLN A 119 -10.34 9.49 -5.17
N LEU A 120 -9.43 8.58 -5.49
CA LEU A 120 -8.72 7.76 -4.50
C LEU A 120 -7.65 8.54 -3.71
N MET A 121 -7.26 9.72 -4.17
CA MET A 121 -6.19 10.54 -3.59
C MET A 121 -6.69 11.80 -2.87
N GLU A 122 -7.96 12.16 -3.05
CA GLU A 122 -8.68 13.25 -2.38
C GLU A 122 -9.24 12.79 -1.03
#